data_AF-A0A0Q8PHJ7-F1
#
_entry.id   AF-A0A0Q8PHJ7-F1
#
_cell.length_a   1.000
_cell.length_b   1.000
_cell.length_c   1.000
_cell.angle_alpha   90.00
_cell.angle_beta   90.00
_cell.angle_gamma   90.00
#
_symmetry.space_group_name_H-M   'P 1'
#
loop_
_entity.id
_entity.type
_entity.pdbx_description
1 polymer ?
#
loop_
_entity_poly.entity_id
_entity_poly.type
_entity_poly.pdbx_seq_one_letter_code
_entity_poly.pdbx_strand_id
1 'polypeptide(L)' 'MDWLFLNFFAGAKVDNPVAVDAGPLGGQMRCGTSTVNGGVICHWEDAGTFGTVIAGGVTDVRQAGDLALKFRNTAEH' A
#
# COMPACT_ATOMS: atom_id res chain seq x y z
N MET A 1 9.77 -1.59 13.62
CA MET A 1 8.62 -1.03 12.87
C MET A 1 8.15 -1.97 11.77
N ASP A 2 9.06 -2.56 10.98
CA ASP A 2 8.73 -3.52 9.90
C ASP A 2 7.78 -4.67 10.29
N TRP A 3 7.83 -5.16 11.53
CA TRP A 3 6.90 -6.21 11.97
C TRP A 3 5.44 -5.74 12.05
N LEU A 4 5.19 -4.50 12.49
CA LEU A 4 3.85 -3.92 12.52
C LEU A 4 3.34 -3.65 11.10
N PHE A 5 4.21 -3.12 10.24
CA PHE A 5 3.91 -2.89 8.84
C PHE A 5 3.46 -4.16 8.10
N LEU A 6 4.15 -5.30 8.32
CA LEU A 6 3.75 -6.57 7.71
C LEU A 6 2.46 -7.14 8.33
N ASN A 7 2.24 -6.94 9.63
CA ASN A 7 1.02 -7.40 10.31
C ASN A 7 -0.24 -6.67 9.85
N PHE A 8 -0.12 -5.40 9.40
CA PHE A 8 -1.23 -4.70 8.77
C PHE A 8 -1.84 -5.53 7.63
N PHE A 9 -1.01 -6.06 6.73
CA PHE A 9 -1.47 -6.85 5.58
C PHE A 9 -2.12 -8.16 6.00
N ALA A 10 -1.59 -8.83 7.02
CA ALA A 10 -2.20 -10.03 7.58
C ALA A 10 -3.60 -9.73 8.18
N GLY A 11 -3.73 -8.62 8.90
CA GLY A 11 -5.02 -8.15 9.43
C GLY A 11 -6.02 -7.77 8.34
N ALA A 12 -5.54 -7.10 7.28
CA ALA A 12 -6.31 -6.68 6.12
C ALA A 12 -6.61 -7.81 5.12
N LYS A 13 -6.20 -9.06 5.44
CA LYS A 13 -6.42 -10.25 4.61
C LYS A 13 -5.84 -10.11 3.20
N VAL A 14 -4.66 -9.49 3.11
CA VAL A 14 -3.91 -9.32 1.87
C VAL A 14 -2.96 -10.49 1.66
N ASP A 15 -3.03 -11.12 0.50
CA ASP A 15 -2.14 -12.20 0.13
C ASP A 15 -0.86 -11.67 -0.50
N ASN A 16 0.28 -12.17 -0.02
CA ASN A 16 1.63 -11.94 -0.55
C ASN A 16 1.90 -10.47 -0.95
N PRO A 17 1.82 -9.51 -0.01
CA PRO A 17 2.06 -8.10 -0.32
C PRO A 17 3.50 -7.88 -0.80
N VAL A 18 3.63 -7.29 -1.98
CA VAL A 18 4.92 -7.03 -2.64
C VAL A 18 5.35 -5.58 -2.46
N ALA A 19 6.66 -5.36 -2.41
CA ALA A 19 7.23 -4.02 -2.41
C ALA A 19 6.96 -3.30 -3.75
N VAL A 20 6.53 -2.05 -3.64
CA VAL A 20 6.38 -1.12 -4.76
C VAL A 20 7.21 0.14 -4.46
N ASP A 21 7.31 1.05 -5.44
CA ASP A 21 8.03 2.30 -5.24
C ASP A 21 7.33 3.16 -4.17
N ALA A 22 8.08 3.56 -3.15
CA ALA A 22 7.59 4.44 -2.09
C ALA A 22 7.70 5.93 -2.47
N GLY A 23 8.43 6.24 -3.55
CA GLY A 23 8.63 7.60 -4.04
C GLY A 23 9.60 8.44 -3.21
N PRO A 24 9.66 9.75 -3.48
CA PRO A 24 10.71 10.64 -2.97
C PRO A 24 10.59 10.95 -1.48
N LEU A 25 9.41 10.76 -0.89
CA LEU A 25 9.19 10.93 0.56
C LEU A 25 9.83 9.80 1.39
N GLY A 26 10.32 8.75 0.72
CA GLY A 26 11.00 7.62 1.37
C GLY A 26 10.05 6.72 2.15
N GLY A 27 10.62 5.94 3.06
CA GLY A 27 9.91 4.90 3.80
C GLY A 27 9.69 3.63 2.97
N GLN A 28 8.61 2.92 3.27
CA GLN A 28 8.24 1.69 2.58
C GLN A 28 6.80 1.74 2.09
N MET A 29 6.55 1.14 0.93
CA MET A 29 5.21 0.91 0.40
C MET A 29 5.10 -0.52 -0.10
N ARG A 30 4.00 -1.17 0.28
CA ARG A 30 3.65 -2.50 -0.21
C ARG A 30 2.21 -2.53 -0.65
N CYS A 31 1.94 -3.35 -1.66
CA CYS A 31 0.62 -3.56 -2.20
C CYS A 31 0.34 -5.05 -2.37
N GLY A 32 -0.92 -5.45 -2.24
CA GLY A 32 -1.35 -6.81 -2.54
C GLY A 32 -2.87 -6.92 -2.64
N THR A 33 -3.33 -8.02 -3.21
CA THR A 33 -4.76 -8.28 -3.39
C THR A 33 -5.38 -8.73 -2.09
N SER A 34 -6.48 -8.09 -1.68
CA SER A 34 -7.28 -8.54 -0.56
C SER A 34 -8.16 -9.72 -0.96
N THR A 35 -8.15 -10.75 -0.13
CA THR A 35 -9.00 -11.95 -0.31
C THR A 35 -10.46 -11.71 0.06
N VAL A 36 -10.80 -10.57 0.67
CA VAL A 36 -12.15 -10.27 1.16
C VAL A 36 -13.00 -9.56 0.11
N ASN A 37 -12.44 -8.57 -0.59
CA ASN A 37 -13.17 -7.73 -1.54
C ASN A 37 -12.62 -7.79 -2.97
N GLY A 38 -11.53 -8.51 -3.20
CA GLY A 38 -10.87 -8.63 -4.51
C GLY A 38 -10.16 -7.35 -4.98
N GLY A 39 -10.13 -6.29 -4.17
CA GLY A 39 -9.41 -5.06 -4.46
C GLY A 39 -7.93 -5.15 -4.07
N VAL A 40 -7.11 -4.27 -4.63
CA VAL A 40 -5.71 -4.15 -4.21
C VAL A 40 -5.62 -3.14 -3.07
N ILE A 41 -4.98 -3.55 -1.98
CA ILE A 41 -4.67 -2.69 -0.84
C ILE A 41 -3.21 -2.29 -0.94
N CYS A 42 -2.94 -1.00 -0.91
CA CYS A 42 -1.62 -0.41 -0.82
C CYS A 42 -1.48 0.33 0.49
N HIS A 43 -0.39 0.09 1.21
CA HIS A 43 -0.11 0.72 2.49
C HIS A 43 1.34 1.20 2.52
N TRP A 44 1.53 2.40 3.05
CA TRP A 44 2.86 3.00 3.25
C TRP A 44 3.05 3.44 4.69
N GLU A 45 4.33 3.44 5.10
CA GLU A 45 4.80 3.99 6.37
C GLU A 45 6.14 4.69 6.13
N ASP A 46 6.29 5.88 6.71
CA ASP A 46 7.56 6.60 6.85
C ASP A 46 7.78 7.09 8.30
N ALA A 47 8.74 7.99 8.52
CA ALA A 47 9.08 8.46 9.87
C ALA A 47 8.00 9.34 10.54
N GLY A 48 7.07 9.91 9.78
CA GLY A 48 6.05 10.85 10.26
C GLY A 48 4.62 10.49 9.88
N THR A 49 4.40 9.68 8.85
CA THR A 49 3.08 9.36 8.32
C THR A 49 2.92 7.89 7.97
N PHE A 50 1.66 7.45 7.96
CA PHE A 50 1.26 6.20 7.35
C PHE A 50 -0.08 6.39 6.67
N GLY A 51 -0.37 5.57 5.67
CA GLY A 51 -1.64 5.64 4.98
C GLY A 51 -1.96 4.39 4.19
N THR A 52 -3.23 4.26 3.83
CA THR A 52 -3.76 3.09 3.12
C THR A 52 -4.72 3.55 2.03
N VAL A 53 -4.55 2.99 0.83
CA VAL A 53 -5.49 3.12 -0.28
C VAL A 53 -6.01 1.72 -0.65
N ILE A 54 -7.31 1.63 -0.91
CA ILE A 54 -7.97 0.43 -1.44
C ILE A 54 -8.46 0.75 -2.84
N ALA A 55 -7.86 0.12 -3.85
CA ALA A 55 -8.23 0.28 -5.25
C ALA A 55 -9.23 -0.82 -5.65
N GLY A 56 -10.50 -0.42 -5.85
CA GLY A 56 -11.53 -1.30 -6.41
C GLY A 56 -11.43 -1.39 -7.94
N GLY A 57 -11.70 -2.57 -8.50
CA GLY A 57 -11.69 -2.80 -9.96
C GLY A 57 -10.30 -2.85 -10.60
N VAL A 58 -9.23 -2.72 -9.81
CA VAL A 58 -7.83 -2.88 -10.24
C VAL A 58 -7.35 -4.24 -9.74
N THR A 59 -6.92 -5.10 -10.65
CA THR A 59 -6.32 -6.41 -10.31
C THR A 59 -4.80 -6.41 -10.43
N ASP A 60 -4.21 -5.40 -11.07
CA ASP A 60 -2.76 -5.24 -11.18
C ASP A 60 -2.21 -4.45 -9.98
N VAL A 61 -1.42 -5.15 -9.17
CA VAL A 61 -0.77 -4.61 -7.98
C VAL A 61 0.19 -3.46 -8.30
N ARG A 62 0.86 -3.47 -9.46
CA ARG A 62 1.77 -2.39 -9.87
C ARG A 62 1.01 -1.12 -10.21
N GLN A 63 -0.06 -1.24 -10.98
CA GLN A 63 -0.94 -0.12 -11.29
C GLN A 63 -1.56 0.49 -10.02
N ALA A 64 -1.98 -0.34 -9.07
CA ALA A 64 -2.46 0.13 -7.78
C ALA A 64 -1.37 0.84 -6.96
N GLY A 65 -0.13 0.36 -7.03
CA GLY A 65 1.04 1.03 -6.45
C GLY A 65 1.27 2.43 -7.01
N ASP A 66 1.23 2.57 -8.34
CA ASP A 66 1.36 3.89 -8.99
C ASP A 66 0.22 4.84 -8.58
N LEU A 67 -1.01 4.32 -8.44
CA LEU A 67 -2.15 5.08 -7.97
C LEU A 67 -1.96 5.52 -6.51
N ALA A 68 -1.54 4.60 -5.63
CA ALA A 68 -1.29 4.88 -4.22
C ALA A 68 -0.17 5.94 -4.06
N LEU A 69 0.89 5.85 -4.86
CA LEU A 69 1.96 6.84 -4.87
C LEU A 69 1.46 8.23 -5.29
N LYS A 70 0.59 8.33 -6.30
CA LYS A 70 -0.04 9.60 -6.68
C LYS A 70 -0.90 10.16 -5.56
N PHE A 71 -1.69 9.32 -4.89
CA PHE A 71 -2.50 9.74 -3.73
C PHE A 71 -1.62 10.26 -2.59
N ARG A 72 -0.60 9.49 -2.18
CA ARG A 72 0.34 9.88 -1.12
C ARG A 72 0.99 11.21 -1.44
N ASN A 73 1.61 11.34 -2.61
CA ASN A 73 2.26 12.57 -3.03
C ASN A 73 1.28 13.75 -2.98
N THR A 74 0.02 13.57 -3.39
CA THR A 74 -0.96 14.67 -3.34
C THR A 74 -1.39 15.03 -1.91
N ALA A 75 -1.48 14.04 -1.02
CA ALA A 75 -1.94 14.23 0.36
C ALA A 75 -0.88 14.78 1.31
N GLU A 76 0.40 14.51 1.03
CA GLU A 76 1.55 14.86 1.87
C GLU A 76 2.36 16.06 1.33
N HIS A 77 1.81 16.78 0.33
CA HIS A 77 2.36 18.05 -0.18
C HIS A 77 2.06 19.24 0.74
#